data_AF-A0A2G9PP74-F1
#
_entry.id   AF-A0A2G9PP74-F1
#
_cell.length_a   1.000
_cell.length_b   1.000
_cell.length_c   1.000
_cell.angle_alpha   90.00
_cell.angle_beta   90.00
_cell.angle_gamma   90.00
#
_symmetry.space_group_name_H-M   'P 1'
#
loop_
_entity.id
_entity.type
_entity.pdbx_description
1 polymer ?
#
loop_
_entity_poly.entity_id
_entity_poly.type
_entity_poly.pdbx_seq_one_letter_code
_entity_poly.pdbx_strand_id
1 'polypeptide(L)' 'MEDEERNHSKLLIGKTVVSKTGKKFGEVGDIIFETRSGELIHLLVKNPTMYIEKLELEKDKSGN' A
#
# COMPACT_ATOMS: atom_id res chain seq x y z
N MET A 1 27.59 3.18 -12.38
CA MET A 1 26.37 4.01 -12.28
C MET A 1 25.24 3.02 -12.12
N GLU A 2 24.89 2.67 -10.89
CA GLU A 2 23.80 1.72 -10.61
C GLU A 2 23.18 1.96 -9.23
N ASP A 3 23.30 3.20 -8.75
CA ASP A 3 22.42 3.75 -7.74
C ASP A 3 21.24 4.42 -8.46
N GLU A 4 20.55 3.66 -9.32
CA GLU A 4 19.17 4.01 -9.66
C GLU A 4 18.37 3.88 -8.38
N GLU A 5 18.36 4.99 -7.63
CA GLU A 5 17.49 5.41 -6.55
C GLU A 5 16.57 4.29 -6.04
N ARG A 6 17.17 3.32 -5.32
CA ARG A 6 16.40 2.26 -4.68
C ARG A 6 15.45 2.94 -3.70
N ASN A 7 14.17 2.97 -4.05
CA ASN A 7 13.13 3.51 -3.18
C ASN A 7 13.06 2.64 -1.93
N HIS A 8 13.66 3.10 -0.84
CA HIS A 8 13.56 2.44 0.44
C HIS A 8 12.08 2.28 0.81
N SER A 9 11.66 1.07 1.18
CA SER A 9 10.28 0.76 1.54
C SER A 9 9.72 1.70 2.61
N LYS A 10 10.59 2.19 3.52
CA LYS A 10 10.25 3.22 4.51
C LYS A 10 9.69 4.52 3.91
N LEU A 11 10.09 4.87 2.69
CA LEU A 11 9.59 6.06 1.98
C LEU A 11 8.17 5.88 1.46
N LEU A 12 7.69 4.64 1.31
CA LEU A 12 6.33 4.34 0.87
C LEU A 12 5.32 4.47 2.01
N ILE A 13 5.73 4.21 3.25
CA ILE A 13 4.88 4.34 4.43
C ILE A 13 4.36 5.77 4.56
N GLY A 14 3.05 5.92 4.74
CA GLY A 14 2.36 7.21 4.85
C GLY A 14 2.09 7.92 3.52
N LYS A 15 2.56 7.39 2.38
CA LYS A 15 2.18 7.95 1.07
C LYS A 15 0.68 7.77 0.83
N THR A 16 0.07 8.75 0.17
CA THR A 16 -1.34 8.67 -0.23
C THR A 16 -1.51 7.73 -1.41
N VAL A 17 -2.45 6.79 -1.30
CA VAL A 17 -2.85 5.88 -2.38
C VAL A 17 -4.01 6.51 -3.14
N VAL A 18 -3.89 6.61 -4.46
CA VAL A 18 -4.93 7.17 -5.34
C VAL A 18 -5.22 6.22 -6.50
N SER A 19 -6.47 6.25 -7.00
CA SER A 19 -6.81 5.60 -8.26
C SER A 19 -6.11 6.30 -9.43
N LYS A 20 -6.11 5.64 -10.59
CA LYS A 20 -5.71 6.26 -11.88
C LYS A 20 -6.50 7.54 -12.20
N THR A 21 -7.71 7.67 -11.67
CA THR A 21 -8.58 8.85 -11.83
C THR A 21 -8.41 9.89 -10.72
N GLY A 22 -7.45 9.71 -9.81
CA GLY A 22 -7.13 10.65 -8.74
C GLY A 22 -8.00 10.53 -7.48
N LYS A 23 -8.84 9.50 -7.36
CA LYS A 23 -9.65 9.29 -6.14
C LYS A 23 -8.76 8.75 -5.02
N LYS A 24 -8.74 9.43 -3.87
CA LYS A 24 -8.01 8.96 -2.68
C LYS A 24 -8.63 7.68 -2.12
N PHE A 25 -7.78 6.70 -1.86
CA PHE A 25 -8.13 5.42 -1.23
C PHE A 25 -7.77 5.42 0.25
N GLY A 26 -6.66 6.06 0.62
CA GLY A 26 -6.15 6.10 1.98
C GLY A 26 -4.65 6.40 1.97
N GLU A 27 -3.95 5.89 2.96
CA GLU A 27 -2.49 6.00 3.08
C GLU A 27 -1.86 4.62 3.26
N VAL A 28 -0.61 4.45 2.83
CA VAL A 28 0.12 3.21 3.10
C VAL A 28 0.39 3.12 4.61
N GLY A 29 -0.18 2.10 5.25
CA GLY A 29 0.04 1.80 6.66
C GLY A 29 1.22 0.85 6.87
N ASP A 30 1.25 -0.22 6.08
CA ASP A 30 2.26 -1.27 6.18
C ASP A 30 2.46 -1.98 4.83
N ILE A 31 3.45 -2.85 4.76
CA ILE A 31 3.89 -3.56 3.56
C ILE A 31 4.04 -5.04 3.89
N ILE A 32 3.30 -5.90 3.18
CA ILE A 32 3.39 -7.36 3.30
C ILE A 32 4.27 -7.88 2.17
N PHE A 33 5.31 -8.63 2.51
CA PHE A 33 6.25 -9.20 1.56
C PHE A 33 6.59 -10.65 1.88
N GLU A 34 7.00 -11.38 0.86
CA GLU A 34 7.53 -12.74 1.01
C GLU A 34 8.94 -12.67 1.59
N THR A 35 9.18 -13.35 2.71
CA THR A 35 10.43 -13.19 3.47
C THR A 35 11.69 -13.73 2.78
N ARG A 36 11.56 -14.73 1.91
CA ARG A 36 12.69 -15.38 1.24
C ARG A 36 13.14 -14.62 0.00
N SER A 37 12.22 -14.13 -0.83
CA SER A 37 12.52 -13.37 -2.05
C SER A 37 12.56 -11.86 -1.82
N GLY A 38 11.88 -11.36 -0.77
CA GLY A 38 11.64 -9.93 -0.57
C GLY A 38 10.54 -9.36 -1.48
N GLU A 39 9.77 -10.22 -2.15
CA GLU A 39 8.72 -9.81 -3.08
C GLU A 39 7.57 -9.09 -2.35
N LEU A 40 7.20 -7.91 -2.86
CA LEU A 40 6.06 -7.16 -2.38
C LEU A 40 4.76 -7.86 -2.79
N ILE A 41 3.96 -8.29 -1.81
CA ILE A 41 2.68 -8.96 -2.04
C ILE A 41 1.53 -7.97 -1.91
N HIS A 42 1.44 -7.26 -0.78
CA HIS A 42 0.36 -6.33 -0.50
C HIS A 42 0.83 -5.03 0.15
N LEU A 43 0.06 -3.96 -0.08
CA LEU A 43 0.13 -2.73 0.69
C LEU A 43 -1.10 -2.66 1.59
N LEU A 44 -0.87 -2.52 2.89
CA LEU A 44 -1.96 -2.30 3.84
C LEU A 44 -2.37 -0.83 3.76
N VAL A 45 -3.65 -0.58 3.48
CA VAL A 45 -4.21 0.78 3.41
C VAL A 45 -4.78 1.15 4.76
N LYS A 46 -4.22 2.18 5.41
CA LYS A 46 -4.80 2.79 6.61
C LYS A 46 -5.63 4.01 6.25
N ASN A 47 -6.53 4.38 7.16
CA ASN A 47 -7.48 5.47 6.96
C ASN A 47 -8.23 5.34 5.60
N PRO A 48 -8.87 4.18 5.33
CA PRO A 48 -9.56 3.95 4.07
C PRO A 48 -10.67 4.97 3.87
N THR A 49 -10.87 5.41 2.63
CA THR A 49 -12.02 6.25 2.28
C THR A 49 -13.25 5.38 2.02
N MET A 50 -14.46 5.91 2.19
CA MET A 50 -15.70 5.17 1.85
C MET A 50 -15.78 4.70 0.39
N TYR A 51 -14.92 5.22 -0.49
CA TYR A 51 -14.82 4.74 -1.86
C TYR A 51 -14.21 3.34 -1.92
N ILE A 52 -13.14 3.08 -1.15
CA ILE A 52 -12.42 1.81 -1.19
C ILE A 52 -13.22 0.68 -0.55
N GLU A 53 -14.06 0.99 0.45
CA GLU A 53 -14.94 0.02 1.11
C GLU A 53 -15.94 -0.64 0.14
N LYS A 54 -16.27 0.04 -0.96
CA LYS A 54 -17.17 -0.47 -2.01
C LYS A 54 -16.47 -1.37 -3.03
N LEU A 55 -15.15 -1.49 -2.97
CA LEU A 55 -14.34 -2.25 -3.92
C LEU A 55 -14.12 -3.71 -3.52
N GLU A 56 -14.70 -4.14 -2.40
CA GLU A 56 -14.62 -5.53 -1.89
C GLU A 56 -13.18 -6.07 -1.85
N LEU A 57 -12.23 -5.22 -1.45
CA LEU A 57 -10.83 -5.62 -1.32
C LEU A 57 -10.62 -6.64 -0.21
N GLU A 58 -9.56 -7.43 -0.34
CA GLU A 58 -9.09 -8.31 0.73
C GLU A 58 -8.85 -7.49 2.00
N LYS A 59 -9.35 -8.01 3.12
CA LYS A 59 -9.22 -7.38 4.43
C LYS A 59 -8.18 -8.10 5.26
N ASP A 60 -7.43 -7.33 6.03
CA ASP A 60 -6.55 -7.91 7.04
C ASP A 60 -7.35 -8.55 8.20
N LYS A 61 -6.63 -9.15 9.16
CA LYS A 61 -7.24 -9.78 10.34
C LYS A 61 -8.03 -8.81 11.23
N SER A 62 -7.78 -7.50 11.09
CA SER A 62 -8.46 -6.42 11.82
C SER A 62 -9.64 -5.86 11.04
N GLY A 63 -9.87 -6.31 9.79
CA GLY A 63 -10.93 -5.83 8.92
C GLY A 63 -10.58 -4.56 8.13
N ASN A 64 -9.30 -4.16 8.10
CA ASN A 64 -8.80 -3.04 7.30
C ASN A 64 -8.60 -3.43 5.83
#